data_AF-A0A952TYY5-F1
#
_entry.id   AF-A0A952TYY5-F1
#
_cell.length_a   1.000
_cell.length_b   1.000
_cell.length_c   1.000
_cell.angle_alpha   90.00
_cell.angle_beta   90.00
_cell.angle_gamma   90.00
#
_symmetry.space_group_name_H-M   'P 1'
#
loop_
_entity.id
_entity.type
_entity.pdbx_description
1 polymer ?
#
loop_
_entity_poly.entity_id
_entity_poly.type
_entity_poly.pdbx_seq_one_letter_code
_entity_poly.pdbx_strand_id
1 'polypeptide(L)'
;MALGSLLLLLALLMLVALFVVQPLLKAHDETELPDAALSHWTAERERALDALAELDADHAMGKVPADLYVAQRADLLASGALALEQIEKLAKPVRRHKPAQADDLEDLIAAHKAKRKRAARSAP
;
A
#
# COMPACT_ATOMS: atom_id res chain seq x y z
N MET A 1 37.09 -34.13 -21.20
CA MET A 1 35.64 -34.13 -21.48
C MET A 1 34.80 -34.07 -20.20
N ALA A 2 35.00 -34.98 -19.22
CA ALA A 2 34.20 -35.02 -17.98
C ALA A 2 34.38 -33.82 -17.02
N LEU A 3 35.56 -33.19 -16.99
CA LEU A 3 35.83 -32.07 -16.09
C LEU A 3 35.02 -30.81 -16.47
N GLY A 4 34.84 -30.56 -17.77
CA GLY A 4 34.05 -29.43 -18.26
C GLY A 4 32.56 -29.59 -17.95
N SER A 5 32.00 -30.80 -18.09
CA SER A 5 30.61 -31.08 -17.73
C SER A 5 30.38 -31.01 -16.22
N LEU A 6 31.36 -31.41 -15.41
CA LEU A 6 31.28 -31.31 -13.94
C LEU A 6 31.26 -29.85 -13.48
N LEU A 7 32.11 -29.01 -14.05
CA LEU A 7 32.13 -27.57 -13.73
C LEU A 7 30.85 -26.87 -14.19
N LEU A 8 30.33 -27.23 -15.36
CA LEU A 8 29.06 -26.71 -15.89
C LEU A 8 27.88 -27.10 -14.98
N LEU A 9 27.82 -28.36 -14.55
CA LEU A 9 26.79 -28.83 -13.63
C LEU A 9 26.87 -28.10 -12.28
N LEU A 10 28.07 -27.90 -11.75
CA LEU A 10 28.28 -27.20 -10.48
C LEU A 10 27.86 -25.73 -10.57
N ALA A 11 28.23 -25.03 -11.65
CA ALA A 11 27.82 -23.65 -11.88
C ALA A 11 26.30 -23.51 -11.99
N LEU A 12 25.65 -24.44 -12.71
CA LEU A 12 24.20 -24.48 -12.83
C LEU A 12 23.52 -24.72 -11.47
N LEU A 13 24.01 -25.71 -10.71
CA LEU A 13 23.51 -25.99 -9.37
C LEU A 13 23.67 -24.78 -8.45
N MET A 14 24.79 -24.07 -8.53
CA MET A 14 25.02 -22.87 -7.73
C MET A 14 24.02 -21.76 -8.08
N LEU A 15 23.69 -21.60 -9.36
CA LEU A 15 22.73 -20.59 -9.82
C LEU A 15 21.30 -20.93 -9.37
N VAL A 16 20.91 -22.20 -9.47
CA VAL A 16 19.62 -22.70 -8.95
C VAL A 16 19.55 -22.55 -7.44
N ALA A 17 20.61 -22.92 -6.72
CA ALA A 17 20.69 -22.76 -5.27
C ALA A 17 20.56 -21.28 -4.88
N LEU A 18 21.25 -20.37 -5.57
CA LEU A 18 21.13 -18.93 -5.32
C LEU A 18 19.69 -18.45 -5.52
N PHE A 19 19.02 -18.91 -6.59
CA PHE A 19 17.63 -18.55 -6.88
C PHE A 19 16.65 -19.06 -5.82
N VAL A 20 16.85 -20.29 -5.30
CA VAL A 20 16.00 -20.90 -4.27
C VAL A 20 16.28 -20.31 -2.88
N VAL A 21 17.54 -19.96 -2.58
CA VAL A 21 17.92 -19.35 -1.30
C VAL A 21 17.53 -17.87 -1.24
N GLN A 22 17.42 -17.17 -2.37
CA GLN A 22 17.02 -15.77 -2.43
C GLN A 22 15.67 -15.43 -1.74
N PRO A 23 14.55 -16.15 -1.98
CA PRO A 23 13.30 -15.88 -1.26
C PRO A 23 13.37 -16.26 0.22
N LEU A 24 14.20 -17.25 0.59
CA LEU A 24 14.40 -17.66 1.98
C LEU A 24 15.18 -16.61 2.79
N LEU A 25 16.15 -15.95 2.18
CA LEU A 25 16.92 -14.86 2.79
C LEU A 25 16.12 -13.55 2.85
N LYS A 26 15.27 -13.28 1.86
CA LYS A 26 14.39 -12.08 1.82
C LYS A 26 13.22 -12.13 2.80
N ALA A 27 12.91 -13.29 3.38
CA ALA A 27 11.87 -13.43 4.38
C ALA A 27 12.18 -12.70 5.72
N HIS A 28 13.33 -12.02 5.85
CA HIS A 28 13.77 -11.33 7.07
C HIS A 28 13.96 -9.81 6.92
N ASP A 29 13.54 -9.20 5.80
CA ASP A 29 13.45 -7.73 5.76
C ASP A 29 12.18 -7.28 6.53
N GLU A 30 12.29 -7.21 7.85
CA GLU A 30 11.32 -6.64 8.81
C GLU A 30 11.11 -5.11 8.63
N THR A 31 11.11 -4.63 7.38
CA THR A 31 10.65 -3.28 7.00
C THR A 31 9.27 -3.29 6.33
N GLU A 32 8.68 -4.46 6.07
CA GLU A 32 7.35 -4.62 5.43
C GLU A 32 6.18 -4.88 6.40
N LEU A 33 6.37 -4.77 7.73
CA LEU A 33 5.25 -4.90 8.68
C LEU A 33 4.05 -3.98 8.40
N PRO A 34 4.22 -2.71 7.95
CA PRO A 34 3.10 -1.86 7.59
C PRO A 34 2.31 -2.40 6.40
N ASP A 35 2.97 -3.00 5.40
CA ASP A 35 2.34 -3.44 4.16
C ASP A 35 1.56 -4.73 4.35
N ALA A 36 2.08 -5.68 5.14
CA ALA A 36 1.33 -6.90 5.47
C ALA A 36 0.08 -6.59 6.32
N ALA A 37 0.21 -5.71 7.31
CA ALA A 37 -0.92 -5.27 8.13
C ALA A 37 -1.94 -4.47 7.31
N LEU A 38 -1.48 -3.54 6.46
CA LEU A 38 -2.36 -2.78 5.58
C LEU A 38 -3.10 -3.71 4.61
N SER A 39 -2.39 -4.66 4.00
CA SER A 39 -2.95 -5.68 3.09
C SER A 39 -4.02 -6.53 3.76
N HIS A 40 -3.76 -6.95 5.01
CA HIS A 40 -4.73 -7.70 5.80
C HIS A 40 -6.03 -6.88 6.01
N TRP A 41 -5.92 -5.63 6.46
CA TRP A 41 -7.10 -4.80 6.73
C TRP A 41 -7.83 -4.39 5.44
N THR A 42 -7.13 -4.20 4.33
CA THR A 42 -7.77 -3.98 3.02
C THR A 42 -8.55 -5.20 2.54
N ALA A 43 -8.02 -6.40 2.74
CA ALA A 43 -8.73 -7.64 2.42
C ALA A 43 -9.97 -7.83 3.32
N GLU A 44 -9.88 -7.47 4.60
CA GLU A 44 -11.02 -7.54 5.51
C GLU A 44 -12.15 -6.58 5.10
N ARG A 45 -11.80 -5.36 4.66
CA ARG A 45 -12.77 -4.41 4.08
C ARG A 45 -13.46 -5.01 2.85
N GLU A 46 -12.70 -5.63 1.94
CA GLU A 46 -13.26 -6.24 0.73
C GLU A 46 -14.20 -7.40 1.06
N ARG A 47 -13.82 -8.28 1.99
CA ARG A 47 -14.70 -9.35 2.47
C ARG A 47 -16.01 -8.82 3.05
N ALA A 48 -15.94 -7.76 3.87
CA ALA A 48 -17.13 -7.16 4.45
C ALA A 48 -18.06 -6.58 3.37
N LEU A 49 -17.50 -5.98 2.31
CA LEU A 49 -18.27 -5.44 1.18
C LEU A 49 -18.92 -6.56 0.35
N ASP A 50 -18.18 -7.62 0.04
CA ASP A 50 -18.70 -8.77 -0.71
C ASP A 50 -19.85 -9.44 0.07
N ALA A 51 -19.67 -9.67 1.36
CA ALA A 51 -20.71 -10.22 2.22
C ALA A 51 -21.95 -9.31 2.33
N LEU A 52 -21.76 -7.99 2.36
CA LEU A 52 -22.88 -7.03 2.36
C LEU A 52 -23.67 -7.11 1.05
N ALA A 53 -22.97 -7.18 -0.09
CA ALA A 53 -23.58 -7.28 -1.41
C ALA A 53 -24.35 -8.59 -1.58
N GLU A 54 -23.79 -9.70 -1.12
CA GLU A 54 -24.46 -11.01 -1.12
C GLU A 54 -25.72 -10.99 -0.22
N LEU A 55 -25.61 -10.45 1.00
CA LEU A 55 -26.73 -10.32 1.92
C LEU A 55 -27.86 -9.45 1.34
N ASP A 56 -27.51 -8.31 0.73
CA ASP A 56 -28.47 -7.41 0.09
C ASP A 56 -29.16 -8.12 -1.11
N ALA A 57 -28.42 -8.91 -1.89
CA ALA A 57 -28.97 -9.71 -2.98
C ALA A 57 -29.92 -10.81 -2.48
N ASP A 58 -29.54 -11.53 -1.43
CA ASP A 58 -30.37 -12.60 -0.86
C ASP A 58 -31.64 -12.06 -0.21
N HIS A 59 -31.58 -10.90 0.46
CA HIS A 59 -32.76 -10.21 0.96
C HIS A 59 -33.66 -9.72 -0.18
N ALA A 60 -33.09 -9.17 -1.26
CA ALA A 60 -33.85 -8.77 -2.45
C ALA A 60 -34.54 -9.95 -3.15
N MET A 61 -33.94 -11.14 -3.07
CA MET A 61 -34.54 -12.40 -3.55
C MET A 61 -35.58 -12.99 -2.57
N GLY A 62 -35.76 -12.40 -1.39
CA GLY A 62 -36.66 -12.87 -0.34
C GLY A 62 -36.18 -14.15 0.36
N LYS A 63 -34.91 -14.52 0.23
CA LYS A 63 -34.33 -15.69 0.91
C LYS A 63 -34.06 -15.43 2.39
N VAL A 64 -33.87 -14.17 2.77
CA VAL A 64 -33.53 -13.76 4.14
C VAL A 64 -34.69 -12.96 4.75
N PRO A 65 -35.21 -13.37 5.92
CA PRO A 65 -36.20 -12.61 6.68
C PRO A 65 -35.69 -11.22 7.10
N ALA A 66 -36.57 -10.22 7.17
CA ALA A 66 -36.21 -8.84 7.45
C ALA A 66 -35.56 -8.62 8.84
N ASP A 67 -35.96 -9.41 9.83
CA ASP A 67 -35.40 -9.41 11.19
C ASP A 67 -33.95 -9.93 11.22
N LEU A 68 -33.63 -10.97 10.45
CA LEU A 68 -32.26 -11.47 10.31
C LEU A 68 -31.40 -10.54 9.44
N TYR A 69 -31.98 -9.96 8.39
CA TYR A 69 -31.29 -9.06 7.48
C TYR A 69 -30.73 -7.82 8.21
N VAL A 70 -31.56 -7.15 9.00
CA VAL A 70 -31.14 -5.92 9.70
C VAL A 70 -30.02 -6.18 10.70
N ALA A 71 -30.09 -7.28 11.45
CA ALA A 71 -29.05 -7.67 12.40
C ALA A 71 -27.73 -7.99 11.69
N GLN A 72 -27.75 -8.87 10.68
CA GLN A 72 -26.54 -9.26 9.95
C GLN A 72 -25.89 -8.09 9.21
N ARG A 73 -26.70 -7.20 8.64
CA ARG A 73 -26.21 -6.01 7.95
C ARG A 73 -25.53 -5.04 8.92
N ALA A 74 -26.05 -4.88 10.13
CA ALA A 74 -25.43 -4.04 11.15
C ALA A 74 -24.06 -4.59 11.57
N ASP A 75 -23.93 -5.90 11.76
CA ASP A 75 -22.67 -6.56 12.13
C ASP A 75 -21.60 -6.45 11.02
N LEU A 76 -22.00 -6.61 9.76
CA LEU A 76 -21.11 -6.45 8.60
C LEU A 76 -20.65 -4.99 8.43
N LEU A 77 -21.55 -4.03 8.63
CA LEU A 77 -21.19 -2.60 8.61
C LEU A 77 -20.24 -2.23 9.74
N ALA A 78 -20.44 -2.77 10.94
CA ALA A 78 -19.53 -2.56 12.06
C ALA A 78 -18.14 -3.13 11.76
N SER A 79 -18.08 -4.34 11.20
CA SER A 79 -16.82 -4.98 10.78
C SER A 79 -16.08 -4.17 9.71
N GLY A 80 -16.80 -3.69 8.69
CA GLY A 80 -16.23 -2.83 7.64
C GLY A 80 -15.73 -1.48 8.18
N ALA A 81 -16.46 -0.87 9.12
CA ALA A 81 -16.05 0.39 9.76
C ALA A 81 -14.76 0.21 10.58
N LEU A 82 -14.63 -0.90 11.33
CA LEU A 82 -13.41 -1.24 12.05
C LEU A 82 -12.23 -1.40 11.10
N ALA A 83 -12.39 -2.12 9.98
CA ALA A 83 -11.32 -2.29 9.00
C ALA A 83 -10.85 -0.94 8.41
N LEU A 84 -11.79 -0.03 8.10
CA LEU A 84 -11.47 1.31 7.60
C LEU A 84 -10.68 2.15 8.63
N GLU A 85 -11.04 2.07 9.91
CA GLU A 85 -10.33 2.77 10.98
C GLU A 85 -8.87 2.28 11.08
N GLN A 86 -8.64 0.98 10.96
CA GLN A 86 -7.29 0.40 11.01
C GLN A 86 -6.46 0.78 9.78
N ILE A 87 -7.07 0.81 8.59
CA ILE A 87 -6.42 1.31 7.36
C ILE A 87 -6.01 2.76 7.56
N GLU A 88 -6.86 3.63 8.13
CA GLU A 88 -6.50 5.03 8.37
C GLU A 88 -5.32 5.17 9.33
N LYS A 89 -5.31 4.39 10.42
CA LYS A 89 -4.20 4.38 11.39
C LYS A 89 -2.88 3.96 10.76
N LEU A 90 -2.90 2.98 9.87
CA LEU A 90 -1.72 2.48 9.17
C LEU A 90 -1.27 3.39 8.02
N ALA A 91 -2.20 4.14 7.40
CA ALA A 91 -1.91 5.02 6.27
C ALA A 91 -1.27 6.38 6.63
N LYS A 92 -1.33 6.83 7.90
CA LYS A 92 -0.72 8.08 8.39
C LYS A 92 0.58 7.81 9.20
N PRO A 93 1.82 8.24 8.81
CA PRO A 93 2.32 8.69 7.50
C PRO A 93 3.70 8.08 7.10
N VAL A 94 3.76 7.43 5.93
CA VAL A 94 4.96 7.46 5.04
C VAL A 94 5.00 8.79 4.25
N ARG A 95 3.94 9.59 4.29
CA ARG A 95 3.94 10.99 3.81
C ARG A 95 4.46 11.96 4.87
N ARG A 96 5.70 11.75 5.34
CA ARG A 96 6.50 12.89 5.81
C ARG A 96 7.15 13.52 4.59
N HIS A 97 6.35 14.20 3.78
CA HIS A 97 6.93 15.32 3.06
C HIS A 97 7.36 16.28 4.16
N LYS A 98 8.67 16.39 4.38
CA LYS A 98 9.26 17.43 5.24
C LYS A 98 8.53 18.72 4.85
N PRO A 99 7.80 19.40 5.77
CA PRO A 99 7.29 20.72 5.43
C PRO A 99 8.55 21.50 5.04
N ALA A 100 8.61 21.96 3.78
CA ALA A 100 9.55 23.01 3.45
C ALA A 100 9.29 24.09 4.50
N GLN A 101 10.32 24.42 5.27
CA GLN A 101 10.21 25.36 6.36
C GLN A 101 9.66 26.65 5.73
N ALA A 102 8.71 27.34 6.37
CA ALA A 102 8.07 28.51 5.76
C ALA A 102 9.10 29.54 5.25
N ASP A 103 10.27 29.59 5.90
CA ASP A 103 11.44 30.37 5.53
C ASP A 103 12.00 30.04 4.13
N ASP A 104 12.04 28.75 3.74
CA ASP A 104 12.54 28.31 2.43
C ASP A 104 11.64 28.83 1.29
N LEU A 105 10.33 28.93 1.53
CA LEU A 105 9.35 29.39 0.54
C LEU A 105 9.44 30.91 0.30
N GLU A 106 9.63 31.70 1.36
CA GLU A 106 9.81 33.15 1.23
C GLU A 106 11.11 33.50 0.51
N ASP A 107 12.21 32.79 0.80
CA ASP A 107 13.50 32.96 0.13
C ASP A 107 13.42 32.63 -1.36
N LEU A 108 12.74 31.54 -1.72
CA LEU A 108 12.52 31.16 -3.12
C LEU A 108 11.68 32.18 -3.89
N ILE A 109 10.65 32.74 -3.25
CA ILE A 109 9.80 33.79 -3.86
C ILE A 109 10.59 35.09 -4.03
N ALA A 110 11.41 35.48 -3.05
CA ALA A 110 12.27 36.65 -3.12
C ALA A 110 13.30 36.54 -4.25
N ALA A 111 13.95 35.38 -4.39
CA ALA A 111 14.88 35.08 -5.47
C ALA A 111 14.20 35.15 -6.84
N HIS A 112 12.97 34.64 -6.96
CA HIS A 112 12.22 34.68 -8.21
C HIS A 112 11.79 36.12 -8.60
N LYS A 113 11.34 36.93 -7.63
CA LYS A 113 11.04 38.35 -7.87
C LYS A 113 12.27 39.15 -8.28
N ALA A 114 13.43 38.88 -7.68
CA ALA A 114 14.69 39.55 -8.04
C ALA A 114 15.12 39.23 -9.48
N LYS A 115 15.00 37.97 -9.90
CA LYS A 115 15.23 37.56 -11.30
C LYS A 115 14.27 38.26 -12.27
N ARG A 116 12.98 38.34 -11.93
CA ARG A 116 11.97 39.03 -12.77
C ARG A 116 12.22 40.53 -12.89
N LYS A 117 12.59 41.19 -11.79
CA LYS A 117 12.96 42.62 -11.81
C LYS A 117 14.22 42.89 -12.61
N ARG A 118 15.22 42.00 -12.55
CA ARG A 118 16.44 42.10 -13.38
C ARG A 118 16.13 41.92 -14.86
N ALA A 119 15.30 40.93 -15.22
CA ALA A 119 14.88 40.70 -16.61
C ALA A 119 14.06 41.88 -17.17
N ALA A 120 13.22 42.52 -16.35
CA ALA A 120 12.46 43.71 -16.74
C ALA A 120 13.31 44.99 -16.86
N ARG A 121 14.48 45.04 -16.19
CA ARG A 121 15.44 46.17 -16.28
C ARG A 121 16.45 46.04 -17.41
N SER A 122 16.58 44.85 -18.01
CA SER A 122 17.47 44.56 -19.12
C SER A 122 16.77 44.46 -20.47
N ALA A 123 15.48 44.77 -20.54
CA ALA A 123 14.74 44.91 -21.79
C ALA A 123 14.88 46.37 -22.27
N PRO A 124 15.44 46.63 -23.47
CA PRO A 124 15.62 47.97 -24.03
C PRO A 124 14.30 48.65 -24.41
#